data_AF-A0A453H4G6-F1
#
_entry.id   AF-A0A453H4G6-F1
#
_cell.length_a   1.000
_cell.length_b   1.000
_cell.length_c   1.000
_cell.angle_alpha   90.00
_cell.angle_beta   90.00
_cell.angle_gamma   90.00
#
_symmetry.space_group_name_H-M   'P 1'
#
loop_
_entity.id
_entity.type
_entity.pdbx_description
1 polymer ?
#
loop_
_entity_poly.entity_id
_entity_poly.type
_entity_poly.pdbx_seq_one_letter_code
_entity_poly.pdbx_strand_id
1 'polypeptide(L)'
;MSEAGDDFLFSSKLAKAGNTSTPNGSAVTELDVAEWPGMNTLGVSMNRVDFAPGGTNPPHIHPRATEIGIVMKGELLVGILGSLDSGNKL
;
A
#
# COMPACT_ATOMS: atom_id res chain seq x y z
N MET A 1 -26.30 -0.48 22.58
CA MET A 1 -25.32 -1.07 21.63
C MET A 1 -24.73 0.09 20.86
N SER A 2 -23.40 0.14 20.69
CA SER A 2 -22.76 1.14 19.82
C SER A 2 -23.21 0.92 18.37
N GLU A 3 -23.44 1.99 17.61
CA GLU A 3 -23.73 1.89 16.17
C GLU A 3 -22.55 1.30 15.38
N ALA A 4 -21.33 1.35 15.93
CA ALA A 4 -20.12 0.82 15.29
C ALA A 4 -19.99 -0.72 15.34
N GLY A 5 -20.71 -1.38 16.25
CA GLY A 5 -20.45 -2.79 16.59
C GLY A 5 -19.06 -3.00 17.24
N ASP A 6 -18.62 -4.26 17.30
CA ASP A 6 -17.43 -4.66 18.06
C ASP A 6 -16.21 -5.03 17.19
N ASP A 7 -16.40 -5.17 15.87
CA ASP A 7 -15.37 -5.70 14.96
C ASP A 7 -14.64 -4.62 14.13
N PHE A 8 -14.94 -3.33 14.34
CA PHE A 8 -14.43 -2.24 13.49
C PHE A 8 -12.89 -2.11 13.50
N LEU A 9 -12.22 -2.64 14.53
CA LEU A 9 -10.76 -2.70 14.65
C LEU A 9 -10.12 -3.90 13.93
N PHE A 10 -10.89 -4.71 13.20
CA PHE A 10 -10.39 -5.87 12.47
C PHE A 10 -10.76 -5.80 10.99
N SER A 11 -9.89 -6.32 10.14
CA SER A 11 -10.16 -6.47 8.70
C SER A 11 -9.45 -7.70 8.14
N SER A 12 -10.10 -8.38 7.22
CA SER A 12 -9.55 -9.52 6.46
C SER A 12 -9.30 -9.19 4.99
N LYS A 13 -9.50 -7.92 4.58
CA LYS A 13 -9.49 -7.51 3.16
C LYS A 13 -8.15 -7.79 2.45
N LEU A 14 -7.03 -7.84 3.16
CA LEU A 14 -5.69 -8.12 2.59
C LEU A 14 -5.31 -9.62 2.59
N ALA A 15 -6.22 -10.51 3.02
CA ALA A 15 -5.94 -11.94 3.16
C ALA A 15 -5.71 -12.65 1.80
N LYS A 16 -6.20 -12.08 0.69
CA LYS A 16 -6.13 -12.67 -0.65
C LYS A 16 -5.25 -11.83 -1.56
N ALA A 17 -4.59 -12.49 -2.52
CA ALA A 17 -3.83 -11.81 -3.55
C ALA A 17 -4.75 -11.05 -4.51
N GLY A 18 -4.31 -9.88 -4.97
CA GLY A 18 -4.96 -9.13 -6.05
C GLY A 18 -4.76 -9.78 -7.42
N ASN A 19 -5.63 -9.46 -8.39
CA ASN A 19 -5.50 -9.96 -9.77
C ASN A 19 -4.45 -9.14 -10.54
N THR A 20 -3.29 -9.74 -10.80
CA THR A 20 -2.16 -9.08 -11.49
C THR A 20 -2.29 -9.05 -13.01
N SER A 21 -3.42 -9.49 -13.58
CA SER A 21 -3.70 -9.40 -15.02
C SER A 21 -4.08 -7.97 -15.42
N THR A 22 -3.17 -7.03 -15.16
CA THR A 22 -3.31 -5.60 -15.43
C THR A 22 -2.20 -5.15 -16.38
N PRO A 23 -2.33 -4.01 -17.07
CA PRO A 23 -1.26 -3.48 -17.93
C PRO A 23 0.09 -3.30 -17.21
N ASN A 24 0.05 -3.02 -15.91
CA ASN A 24 1.25 -2.86 -15.09
C ASN A 24 1.81 -4.20 -14.59
N GLY A 25 1.03 -5.29 -14.67
CA GLY A 25 1.40 -6.58 -14.07
C GLY A 25 1.40 -6.58 -12.54
N SER A 26 0.73 -5.61 -11.92
CA SER A 26 0.59 -5.48 -10.47
C SER A 26 -0.84 -5.13 -10.07
N ALA A 27 -1.18 -5.38 -8.81
CA ALA A 27 -2.48 -5.06 -8.24
C ALA A 27 -2.32 -4.51 -6.83
N VAL A 28 -2.89 -3.33 -6.58
CA VAL A 28 -3.00 -2.73 -5.25
C VAL A 28 -4.35 -3.14 -4.65
N THR A 29 -4.32 -3.73 -3.47
CA THR A 29 -5.50 -3.92 -2.62
C THR A 29 -5.40 -2.94 -1.46
N GLU A 30 -6.24 -1.91 -1.47
CA GLU A 30 -6.21 -0.81 -0.51
C GLU A 30 -6.86 -1.20 0.82
N LEU A 31 -6.36 -0.60 1.90
CA LEU A 31 -6.96 -0.64 3.24
C LEU A 31 -6.76 0.72 3.94
N ASP A 32 -7.18 1.78 3.26
CA ASP A 32 -7.26 3.13 3.79
C ASP A 32 -8.55 3.34 4.60
N VAL A 33 -8.88 4.58 5.00
CA VAL A 33 -10.09 4.85 5.81
C VAL A 33 -11.40 4.57 5.06
N ALA A 34 -11.41 4.64 3.72
CA ALA A 34 -12.60 4.29 2.95
C ALA A 34 -12.85 2.77 3.01
N GLU A 35 -11.79 1.98 3.03
CA GLU A 35 -11.86 0.52 3.13
C GLU A 35 -11.86 -0.01 4.57
N TRP A 36 -11.34 0.74 5.54
CA TRP A 36 -11.27 0.39 6.95
C TRP A 36 -11.65 1.59 7.85
N PRO A 37 -12.97 1.83 8.04
CA PRO A 37 -13.45 3.00 8.79
C PRO A 37 -12.96 3.07 10.24
N GLY A 38 -12.60 1.93 10.85
CA GLY A 38 -12.04 1.87 12.19
C GLY A 38 -10.68 2.56 12.33
N MET A 39 -9.98 2.85 11.23
CA MET A 39 -8.71 3.60 11.24
C MET A 39 -8.90 5.11 11.27
N ASN A 40 -10.14 5.62 11.20
CA ASN A 40 -10.42 7.04 11.28
C ASN A 40 -9.82 7.64 12.57
N THR A 41 -9.13 8.78 12.45
CA THR A 41 -8.38 9.47 13.53
C THR A 41 -7.12 8.78 14.07
N LEU A 42 -6.82 7.53 13.70
CA LEU A 42 -5.69 6.77 14.27
C LEU A 42 -4.34 7.01 13.58
N GLY A 43 -4.34 7.70 12.43
CA GLY A 43 -3.11 8.11 11.74
C GLY A 43 -2.36 6.99 11.00
N VAL A 44 -3.00 5.85 10.77
CA VAL A 44 -2.40 4.68 10.08
C VAL A 44 -3.37 4.10 9.04
N SER A 45 -2.81 3.45 8.03
CA SER A 45 -3.52 2.66 7.01
C SER A 45 -2.60 1.58 6.47
N MET A 46 -3.12 0.69 5.61
CA MET A 46 -2.32 -0.35 4.96
C MET A 46 -2.73 -0.52 3.49
N ASN A 47 -1.88 -1.17 2.70
CA ASN A 47 -2.25 -1.79 1.43
C ASN A 47 -1.44 -3.07 1.22
N ARG A 48 -1.92 -3.95 0.34
CA ARG A 48 -1.16 -5.08 -0.21
C ARG A 48 -0.92 -4.86 -1.69
N VAL A 49 0.29 -5.13 -2.16
CA VAL A 49 0.60 -5.12 -3.60
C VAL A 49 1.10 -6.49 -4.02
N ASP A 50 0.43 -7.10 -5.00
CA ASP A 50 0.85 -8.35 -5.64
C ASP A 50 1.41 -8.04 -7.04
N PHE A 51 2.45 -8.77 -7.45
CA PHE A 51 3.16 -8.58 -8.71
C PHE A 51 3.25 -9.88 -9.50
N ALA A 52 2.95 -9.82 -10.80
CA ALA A 52 3.34 -10.86 -11.76
C ALA A 52 4.85 -10.77 -12.06
N PRO A 53 5.47 -11.83 -12.61
CA PRO A 53 6.86 -11.75 -13.10
C PRO A 53 7.04 -10.61 -14.10
N GLY A 54 7.98 -9.71 -13.84
CA GLY A 54 8.24 -8.52 -14.66
C GLY A 54 7.23 -7.38 -14.50
N GLY A 55 6.23 -7.52 -13.62
CA GLY A 55 5.29 -6.45 -13.29
C GLY A 55 5.93 -5.30 -12.52
N THR A 56 5.28 -4.14 -12.54
CA THR A 56 5.73 -2.92 -11.87
C THR A 56 4.59 -2.24 -11.12
N ASN A 57 4.91 -1.62 -10.00
CA ASN A 57 4.09 -0.55 -9.44
C ASN A 57 4.82 0.74 -9.85
N PRO A 58 4.35 1.44 -10.90
CA PRO A 58 5.14 2.46 -11.59
C PRO A 58 5.52 3.62 -10.65
N PRO A 59 6.46 4.50 -11.06
CA PRO A 59 6.85 5.65 -10.25
C PRO A 59 5.63 6.45 -9.77
N HIS A 60 5.49 6.59 -8.45
CA HIS A 60 4.34 7.22 -7.79
C HIS A 60 4.77 7.99 -6.54
N ILE A 61 3.85 8.76 -5.97
CA ILE A 61 4.05 9.58 -4.77
C ILE A 61 2.83 9.42 -3.85
N HIS A 62 3.07 9.31 -2.54
CA HIS A 62 2.05 9.48 -1.51
C HIS A 62 2.12 10.91 -0.93
N PRO A 63 1.17 11.81 -1.25
CA PRO A 63 1.30 13.23 -0.93
C PRO A 63 1.14 13.56 0.57
N ARG A 64 0.72 12.60 1.40
CA ARG A 64 0.34 12.85 2.81
C ARG A 64 0.86 11.79 3.80
N ALA A 65 1.73 10.88 3.37
CA ALA A 65 2.24 9.82 4.23
C ALA A 65 3.63 9.35 3.76
N THR A 66 4.46 8.93 4.72
CA THR A 66 5.61 8.07 4.44
C THR A 66 5.13 6.61 4.40
N GLU A 67 5.74 5.78 3.57
CA GLU A 67 5.47 4.34 3.51
C GLU A 67 6.58 3.54 4.20
N ILE A 68 6.19 2.51 4.95
CA ILE A 68 7.08 1.44 5.41
C ILE A 68 6.53 0.10 4.88
N GLY A 69 7.37 -0.65 4.18
CA GLY A 69 6.96 -1.88 3.49
C GLY A 69 7.81 -3.09 3.87
N ILE A 70 7.24 -4.28 3.70
CA ILE A 70 7.92 -5.57 3.86
C ILE A 70 7.61 -6.48 2.66
N VAL A 71 8.65 -7.09 2.08
CA VAL A 71 8.46 -8.10 1.03
C VAL A 71 8.13 -9.43 1.69
N MET A 72 6.91 -9.90 1.46
CA MET A 72 6.43 -11.17 2.05
C MET A 72 6.87 -12.40 1.25
N LYS A 73 7.09 -12.26 -0.06
CA LYS A 73 7.49 -13.35 -0.96
C LYS A 73 8.06 -12.79 -2.27
N GLY A 74 9.08 -13.47 -2.81
CA GLY A 74 9.68 -13.14 -4.10
C GLY A 74 10.81 -12.12 -3.97
N GLU A 75 11.17 -11.51 -5.09
CA GLU A 75 12.28 -10.55 -5.21
C GLU A 75 11.74 -9.28 -5.88
N LEU A 76 11.95 -8.13 -5.25
CA LEU A 76 11.49 -6.83 -5.77
C LEU A 76 12.65 -5.84 -5.77
N LEU A 77 12.87 -5.19 -6.92
CA LEU A 77 13.69 -3.98 -6.99
C LEU A 77 12.84 -2.80 -6.51
N VAL A 78 13.27 -2.14 -5.43
CA VAL A 78 12.59 -0.97 -4.86
C VAL A 78 13.47 0.26 -5.01
N GLY A 79 12.94 1.31 -5.63
CA GLY A 79 13.63 2.59 -5.83
C GLY A 79 12.97 3.72 -5.05
N ILE A 80 13.78 4.53 -4.37
CA ILE A 80 13.33 5.73 -3.64
C ILE A 80 14.14 6.91 -4.19
N LEU A 81 13.45 7.97 -4.61
CA LEU A 81 14.06 9.16 -5.20
C LEU A 81 13.89 10.34 -4.24
N GLY A 82 15.00 10.98 -3.85
CA GLY A 82 14.98 12.22 -3.08
C GLY A 82 14.55 13.43 -3.92
N SER A 83 14.13 14.51 -3.27
CA SER A 83 13.97 15.81 -3.94
C SER A 83 15.33 16.40 -4.33
N LEU A 84 15.32 17.37 -5.25
CA LEU A 84 16.54 18.02 -5.75
C LEU A 84 17.12 19.07 -4.77
N ASP A 85 16.56 19.24 -3.57
CA ASP A 85 16.88 20.35 -2.66
C ASP A 85 18.31 20.30 -2.10
N SER A 86 19.02 19.17 -2.22
CA SER A 86 20.44 19.06 -1.88
C SER A 86 21.40 19.22 -3.07
N GLY A 87 20.86 19.39 -4.29
CA GLY A 87 21.59 19.07 -5.52
C GLY A 87 21.86 17.57 -5.61
N ASN A 88 21.82 17.03 -6.82
CA ASN A 88 22.26 15.66 -7.06
C ASN A 88 23.79 15.64 -6.83
N LYS A 89 24.24 15.41 -5.60
CA LYS A 89 25.66 15.21 -5.27
C LYS A 89 26.02 13.77 -5.60
N LEU A 90 26.02 13.47 -6.90
CA LEU A 90 26.87 12.42 -7.46
C LEU A 90 28.20 13.05 -7.86
#